data_AF-A0A965AGP8-F1
#
_entry.id   AF-A0A965AGP8-F1
#
_cell.length_a   1.000
_cell.length_b   1.000
_cell.length_c   1.000
_cell.angle_alpha   90.00
_cell.angle_beta   90.00
_cell.angle_gamma   90.00
#
_symmetry.space_group_name_H-M   'P 1'
#
loop_
_entity.id
_entity.type
_entity.pdbx_description
1 polymer ?
#
loop_
_entity_poly.entity_id
_entity_poly.type
_entity_poly.pdbx_seq_one_letter_code
_entity_poly.pdbx_strand_id
1 'polypeptide(L)'
;MSDIIDITVPFRTDLPLWPGDPRPEVSLMKSVEGGYRCNVTRIDTGVHFGTHLDAPCHFIDGGKTVDQLDLGVLVGRCFVGEIPDTAEISSANLDALNIPEGTERLLLKTSNSELWSKPDHTFFEDYAALTADAARWVVEKGIRLIGIDYLSIQLFADDVSTTHIVL
;
A
#
# COMPACT_ATOMS: atom_id res chain seq x y z
N MET A 1 -22.72 -15.31 -7.47
CA MET A 1 -22.46 -13.87 -7.54
C MET A 1 -20.96 -13.75 -7.34
N SER A 2 -20.22 -13.07 -8.22
CA SER A 2 -18.83 -12.75 -7.93
C SER A 2 -18.87 -11.55 -7.00
N ASP A 3 -19.02 -11.86 -5.72
CA ASP A 3 -19.09 -10.90 -4.63
C ASP A 3 -17.71 -10.23 -4.51
N ILE A 4 -17.71 -8.89 -4.49
CA ILE A 4 -16.49 -8.09 -4.37
C ILE A 4 -15.77 -8.49 -3.07
N ILE A 5 -14.46 -8.75 -3.16
CA ILE A 5 -13.62 -9.01 -2.00
C ILE A 5 -13.04 -7.66 -1.56
N ASP A 6 -13.39 -7.22 -0.36
CA ASP A 6 -12.74 -6.07 0.26
C ASP A 6 -11.32 -6.47 0.71
N ILE A 7 -10.32 -5.77 0.21
CA ILE A 7 -8.90 -5.96 0.54
C ILE A 7 -8.34 -4.73 1.27
N THR A 8 -9.21 -3.86 1.76
CA THR A 8 -8.85 -2.63 2.49
C THR A 8 -8.65 -2.94 3.97
N VAL A 9 -7.60 -2.42 4.58
CA VAL A 9 -7.46 -2.41 6.04
C VAL A 9 -8.50 -1.45 6.62
N PRO A 10 -9.34 -1.89 7.58
CA PRO A 10 -10.35 -1.02 8.18
C PRO A 10 -9.71 0.22 8.81
N PHE A 11 -10.27 1.41 8.53
CA PHE A 11 -9.79 2.65 9.12
C PHE A 11 -9.97 2.63 10.65
N ARG A 12 -8.87 2.64 11.38
CA ARG A 12 -8.84 2.75 12.85
C ARG A 12 -7.70 3.66 13.28
N THR A 13 -7.94 4.58 14.22
CA THR A 13 -6.91 5.54 14.66
C THR A 13 -5.73 4.91 15.41
N ASP A 14 -5.79 3.60 15.67
CA ASP A 14 -4.77 2.81 16.37
C ASP A 14 -3.95 1.92 15.44
N LEU A 15 -4.10 2.01 14.12
CA LEU A 15 -3.24 1.28 13.17
C LEU A 15 -1.76 1.69 13.30
N PRO A 16 -0.81 0.81 12.93
CA PRO A 16 0.59 1.19 12.82
C PRO A 16 0.76 2.35 11.82
N LEU A 17 1.73 3.21 12.11
CA LEU A 17 2.08 4.38 11.30
C LEU A 17 3.54 4.29 10.91
N TRP A 18 3.89 4.94 9.81
CA TRP A 18 5.29 5.18 9.53
C TRP A 18 5.94 5.97 10.69
N PRO A 19 7.15 5.61 11.14
CA PRO A 19 7.80 6.31 12.25
C PRO A 19 7.90 7.83 12.01
N GLY A 20 7.26 8.60 12.88
CA GLY A 20 7.25 10.07 12.81
C GLY A 20 5.99 10.68 12.18
N ASP A 21 5.13 9.88 11.55
CA ASP A 21 3.90 10.38 10.95
C ASP A 21 2.85 10.79 11.99
N PRO A 22 1.99 11.77 11.66
CA PRO A 22 0.93 12.22 12.56
C PRO A 22 -0.14 11.14 12.74
N ARG A 23 -0.61 10.97 13.98
CA ARG A 23 -1.74 10.07 14.24
C ARG A 23 -3.03 10.59 13.61
N PRO A 24 -3.91 9.72 13.10
CA PRO A 24 -5.21 10.14 12.61
C PRO A 24 -6.10 10.58 13.77
N GLU A 25 -6.84 11.67 13.56
CA GLU A 25 -7.86 12.14 14.48
C GLU A 25 -9.24 12.08 13.84
N VAL A 26 -10.22 11.57 14.57
CA VAL A 26 -11.63 11.51 14.15
C VAL A 26 -12.47 12.22 15.19
N SER A 27 -13.20 13.26 14.76
CA SER A 27 -14.02 14.08 15.64
C SER A 27 -15.45 14.24 15.11
N LEU A 28 -16.43 13.99 15.97
CA LEU A 28 -17.84 14.23 15.65
C LEU A 28 -18.17 15.69 15.92
N MET A 29 -18.22 16.49 14.85
CA MET A 29 -18.43 17.93 14.89
C MET A 29 -19.90 18.31 15.16
N LYS A 30 -20.83 17.49 14.65
CA LYS A 30 -22.28 17.62 14.87
C LYS A 30 -22.87 16.23 15.05
N SER A 31 -23.84 16.08 15.94
CA SER A 31 -24.52 14.81 16.16
C SER A 31 -26.04 14.97 16.13
N VAL A 32 -26.73 13.98 15.57
CA VAL A 32 -28.21 13.92 15.62
C VAL A 32 -28.69 13.83 17.07
N GLU A 33 -27.99 13.05 17.90
CA GLU A 33 -28.23 12.98 19.34
C GLU A 33 -28.12 14.36 20.02
N GLY A 34 -27.19 15.20 19.55
CA GLY A 34 -27.02 16.59 20.00
C GLY A 34 -28.02 17.57 19.39
N GLY A 35 -29.08 17.11 18.71
CA GLY A 35 -30.13 17.94 18.15
C GLY A 35 -29.85 18.51 16.76
N TYR A 36 -28.75 18.13 16.11
CA TYR A 36 -28.50 18.49 14.71
C TYR A 36 -29.30 17.59 13.75
N ARG A 37 -29.46 18.03 12.50
CA ARG A 37 -30.20 17.24 11.48
C ARG A 37 -29.41 16.06 10.92
N CYS A 38 -28.10 16.02 11.15
CA CYS A 38 -27.20 14.99 10.65
C CYS A 38 -25.95 14.89 11.54
N ASN A 39 -25.25 13.76 11.42
CA ASN A 39 -23.91 13.60 11.96
C ASN A 39 -22.91 14.21 10.98
N VAL A 40 -21.96 15.01 11.47
CA VAL A 40 -20.86 15.55 10.68
C VAL A 40 -19.56 15.18 11.36
N THR A 41 -18.74 14.38 10.68
CA THR A 41 -17.45 13.89 11.19
C THR A 41 -16.32 14.59 10.44
N ARG A 42 -15.29 15.04 11.16
CA ARG A 42 -14.01 15.48 10.61
C ARG A 42 -12.99 14.36 10.82
N ILE A 43 -12.21 14.11 9.77
CA ILE A 43 -11.04 13.23 9.79
C ILE A 43 -9.83 14.11 9.47
N ASP A 44 -8.79 14.00 10.30
CA ASP A 44 -7.46 14.59 10.08
C ASP A 44 -6.47 13.42 10.00
N THR A 45 -5.79 13.25 8.87
CA THR A 45 -4.93 12.08 8.64
C THR A 45 -3.89 12.36 7.55
N GLY A 46 -2.74 11.70 7.66
CA GLY A 46 -1.83 11.54 6.52
C GLY A 46 -2.47 10.70 5.41
N VAL A 47 -1.97 10.86 4.18
CA VAL A 47 -2.46 10.11 3.01
C VAL A 47 -1.81 8.73 2.86
N HIS A 48 -0.66 8.52 3.51
CA HIS A 48 0.04 7.21 3.59
C HIS A 48 -0.45 6.41 4.80
N PHE A 49 -1.78 6.25 4.91
CA PHE A 49 -2.43 5.65 6.07
C PHE A 49 -3.30 4.46 5.67
N GLY A 50 -3.04 3.29 6.26
CA GLY A 50 -3.75 2.05 5.92
C GLY A 50 -3.53 1.66 4.46
N THR A 51 -4.57 1.15 3.80
CA THR A 51 -4.53 0.86 2.35
C THR A 51 -4.60 2.17 1.56
N HIS A 52 -3.51 2.49 0.84
CA HIS A 52 -3.35 3.76 0.14
C HIS A 52 -2.62 3.57 -1.21
N LEU A 53 -2.39 4.67 -1.91
CA LEU A 53 -1.67 4.74 -3.18
C LEU A 53 -0.68 5.90 -3.12
N ASP A 54 0.54 5.66 -3.59
CA ASP A 54 1.52 6.70 -3.79
C ASP A 54 1.42 7.32 -5.19
N ALA A 55 1.58 8.64 -5.24
CA ALA A 55 1.76 9.38 -6.48
C ALA A 55 3.26 9.72 -6.67
N PRO A 56 3.76 9.88 -7.91
CA PRO A 56 5.17 10.17 -8.15
C PRO A 56 5.72 11.37 -7.36
N CYS A 57 4.90 12.38 -7.08
CA CYS A 57 5.30 13.53 -6.25
C CYS A 57 5.73 13.18 -4.82
N HIS A 58 5.47 11.96 -4.35
CA HIS A 58 5.92 11.50 -3.03
C HIS A 58 7.46 11.45 -2.92
N PHE A 59 8.15 11.01 -3.98
CA PHE A 59 9.61 10.88 -4.02
C PHE A 59 10.29 11.63 -5.18
N ILE A 60 9.53 12.11 -6.16
CA ILE A 60 10.04 12.80 -7.35
C ILE A 60 9.55 14.24 -7.34
N ASP A 61 10.47 15.20 -7.18
CA ASP A 61 10.15 16.62 -7.25
C ASP A 61 9.58 16.99 -8.62
N GLY A 62 8.47 17.74 -8.63
CA GLY A 62 7.68 18.01 -9.84
C GLY A 62 6.98 16.78 -10.45
N GLY A 63 6.99 15.64 -9.76
CA GLY A 63 6.27 14.43 -10.16
C GLY A 63 4.75 14.64 -10.19
N LYS A 64 4.04 13.73 -10.89
CA LYS A 64 2.58 13.78 -10.98
C LYS A 64 1.94 13.67 -9.59
N THR A 65 0.87 14.42 -9.38
CA THR A 65 0.00 14.31 -8.21
C THR A 65 -1.06 13.23 -8.41
N VAL A 66 -1.73 12.80 -7.33
CA VAL A 66 -2.68 11.69 -7.36
C VAL A 66 -3.84 11.91 -8.34
N ASP A 67 -4.30 13.15 -8.50
CA ASP A 67 -5.37 13.53 -9.44
C ASP A 67 -4.94 13.50 -10.92
N GLN A 68 -3.64 13.38 -11.19
CA GLN A 68 -3.06 13.31 -12.52
C GLN A 68 -2.74 11.87 -12.97
N LEU A 69 -3.00 10.88 -12.10
CA LEU A 69 -2.79 9.47 -12.42
C LEU A 69 -3.83 8.98 -13.42
N ASP A 70 -3.40 8.11 -14.34
CA ASP A 70 -4.28 7.43 -15.27
C ASP A 70 -5.11 6.39 -14.52
N LEU A 71 -6.42 6.63 -14.36
CA LEU A 71 -7.34 5.68 -13.72
C LEU A 71 -7.37 4.32 -14.40
N GLY A 72 -7.01 4.26 -15.69
CA GLY A 72 -6.84 3.01 -16.42
C GLY A 72 -5.76 2.12 -15.78
N VAL A 73 -4.75 2.68 -15.12
CA VAL A 73 -3.76 1.89 -14.35
C VAL A 73 -4.41 1.25 -13.12
N LEU A 74 -5.29 1.98 -12.43
CA LEU A 74 -5.85 1.59 -11.13
C LEU A 74 -6.98 0.56 -11.24
N VAL A 75 -7.59 0.41 -12.42
CA VAL A 75 -8.74 -0.48 -12.62
C VAL A 75 -8.45 -1.47 -13.74
N GLY A 76 -8.50 -2.77 -13.43
CA GLY A 76 -8.35 -3.81 -14.45
C GLY A 76 -8.08 -5.19 -13.86
N ARG A 77 -7.74 -6.13 -14.74
CA ARG A 77 -7.31 -7.47 -14.34
C ARG A 77 -6.00 -7.37 -13.55
N CYS A 78 -5.95 -8.06 -12.42
CA CYS A 78 -4.73 -8.23 -11.63
C CYS A 78 -4.40 -9.70 -11.44
N PHE A 79 -3.13 -9.98 -11.20
CA PHE A 79 -2.65 -11.24 -10.67
C PHE A 79 -2.32 -11.05 -9.20
N VAL A 80 -2.74 -11.99 -8.34
CA VAL A 80 -2.35 -12.01 -6.94
C VAL A 80 -1.31 -13.11 -6.77
N GLY A 81 -0.07 -12.72 -6.49
CA GLY A 81 1.04 -13.63 -6.24
C GLY A 81 1.28 -13.77 -4.74
N GLU A 82 1.39 -15.00 -4.25
CA GLU A 82 1.69 -15.28 -2.84
C GLU A 82 3.19 -15.59 -2.67
N ILE A 83 3.85 -14.82 -1.81
CA ILE A 83 5.26 -14.99 -1.45
C ILE A 83 5.35 -15.10 0.08
N PRO A 84 5.19 -16.32 0.63
CA PRO A 84 5.31 -16.52 2.07
C PRO A 84 6.80 -16.49 2.49
N ASP A 85 7.04 -16.15 3.75
CA ASP A 85 8.29 -16.42 4.47
C ASP A 85 9.56 -15.74 3.90
N THR A 86 9.46 -14.49 3.43
CA THR A 86 10.65 -13.65 3.15
C THR A 86 10.44 -12.20 3.56
N ALA A 87 11.47 -11.57 4.11
CA ALA A 87 11.50 -10.12 4.36
C ALA A 87 11.97 -9.35 3.11
N GLU A 88 12.81 -9.97 2.27
CA GLU A 88 13.36 -9.37 1.06
C GLU A 88 12.82 -10.11 -0.17
N ILE A 89 12.01 -9.43 -0.96
CA ILE A 89 11.40 -9.95 -2.18
C ILE A 89 12.32 -9.57 -3.34
N SER A 90 13.08 -10.54 -3.82
CA SER A 90 14.00 -10.42 -4.96
C SER A 90 13.32 -10.69 -6.31
N SER A 91 13.99 -10.36 -7.42
CA SER A 91 13.50 -10.72 -8.75
C SER A 91 13.30 -12.22 -8.93
N ALA A 92 14.11 -13.06 -8.26
CA ALA A 92 13.98 -14.51 -8.30
C ALA A 92 12.69 -15.00 -7.62
N ASN A 93 12.27 -14.33 -6.54
CA ASN A 93 10.97 -14.62 -5.92
C ASN A 93 9.82 -14.30 -6.89
N LEU A 94 9.91 -13.18 -7.62
CA LEU A 94 8.91 -12.77 -8.59
C LEU A 94 8.86 -13.70 -9.82
N ASP A 95 10.01 -14.13 -10.35
CA ASP A 95 10.07 -15.09 -11.46
C ASP A 95 9.44 -16.44 -11.09
N ALA A 96 9.60 -16.88 -9.83
CA ALA A 96 9.03 -18.14 -9.35
C ALA A 96 7.49 -18.15 -9.30
N LEU A 97 6.84 -16.98 -9.33
CA LEU A 97 5.37 -16.88 -9.34
C LEU A 97 4.74 -17.31 -10.66
N ASN A 98 5.52 -17.51 -11.73
CA ASN A 98 5.03 -17.84 -13.08
C ASN A 98 3.91 -16.89 -13.54
N ILE A 99 4.11 -15.59 -13.32
CA ILE A 99 3.14 -14.55 -13.66
C ILE A 99 2.82 -14.62 -15.17
N PRO A 100 1.52 -14.66 -15.57
CA PRO A 100 1.14 -14.70 -16.98
C PRO A 100 1.67 -13.50 -17.76
N GLU A 101 2.13 -13.74 -18.99
CA GLU A 101 2.54 -12.68 -19.91
C GLU A 101 1.39 -11.68 -20.14
N GLY A 102 1.72 -10.39 -20.17
CA GLY A 102 0.73 -9.31 -20.30
C GLY A 102 0.01 -8.93 -19.00
N THR A 103 0.46 -9.43 -17.84
CA THR A 103 -0.02 -8.96 -16.54
C THR A 103 0.41 -7.51 -16.32
N GLU A 104 -0.55 -6.59 -16.25
CA GLU A 104 -0.28 -5.17 -15.99
C GLU A 104 -0.41 -4.77 -14.50
N ARG A 105 -1.05 -5.59 -13.67
CA ARG A 105 -1.33 -5.28 -12.26
C ARG A 105 -1.00 -6.50 -11.41
N LEU A 106 -0.12 -6.32 -10.43
CA LEU A 106 0.34 -7.37 -9.55
C LEU A 106 0.07 -6.97 -8.09
N LEU A 107 -0.61 -7.82 -7.33
CA LEU A 107 -0.72 -7.69 -5.89
C LEU A 107 0.09 -8.81 -5.24
N LEU A 108 0.93 -8.46 -4.28
CA LEU A 108 1.71 -9.40 -3.51
C LEU A 108 1.04 -9.66 -2.17
N LYS A 109 0.74 -10.94 -1.90
CA LYS A 109 0.34 -11.42 -0.59
C LYS A 109 1.58 -11.99 0.09
N THR A 110 1.94 -11.45 1.25
CA THR A 110 3.14 -11.83 2.00
C THR A 110 2.78 -12.21 3.43
N SER A 111 3.78 -12.43 4.28
CA SER A 111 3.59 -12.56 5.73
C SER A 111 3.10 -11.27 6.39
N ASN A 112 3.18 -10.12 5.71
CA ASN A 112 2.76 -8.82 6.24
C ASN A 112 1.27 -8.76 6.59
N SER A 113 0.44 -9.52 5.88
CA SER A 113 -1.00 -9.65 6.16
C SER A 113 -1.27 -9.97 7.65
N GLU A 114 -0.41 -10.74 8.32
CA GLU A 114 -0.55 -11.10 9.72
C GLU A 114 -0.21 -9.95 10.69
N LEU A 115 0.58 -8.97 10.23
CA LEU A 115 1.02 -7.83 11.05
C LEU A 115 -0.15 -6.92 11.41
N TRP A 116 -1.13 -6.78 10.52
CA TRP A 116 -2.35 -6.01 10.76
C TRP A 116 -3.24 -6.59 11.88
N SER A 117 -3.05 -7.86 12.23
CA SER A 117 -3.81 -8.55 13.28
C SER A 117 -3.10 -8.54 14.65
N LYS A 118 -1.91 -7.94 14.75
CA LYS A 118 -1.15 -7.89 16.01
C LYS A 118 -1.85 -6.95 17.01
N PRO A 119 -2.20 -7.41 18.23
CA PRO A 119 -3.02 -6.63 19.16
C PRO A 119 -2.43 -5.28 19.60
N ASP A 120 -1.11 -5.14 19.55
CA ASP A 120 -0.38 -3.94 19.93
C ASP A 120 -0.23 -2.94 18.78
N HIS A 121 -0.59 -3.33 17.55
CA HIS A 121 -0.48 -2.52 16.32
C HIS A 121 0.87 -1.81 16.19
N THR A 122 1.93 -2.49 16.61
CA THR A 122 3.30 -1.97 16.53
C THR A 122 3.73 -1.90 15.07
N PHE A 123 4.51 -0.87 14.73
CA PHE A 123 5.20 -0.81 13.44
C PHE A 123 6.35 -1.82 13.44
N PHE A 124 6.38 -2.68 12.43
CA PHE A 124 7.47 -3.64 12.23
C PHE A 124 8.43 -3.05 11.20
N GLU A 125 9.73 -3.22 11.41
CA GLU A 125 10.77 -2.72 10.50
C GLU A 125 11.24 -3.83 9.53
N ASP A 126 10.99 -5.09 9.87
CA ASP A 126 11.38 -6.30 9.15
C ASP A 126 10.24 -6.89 8.29
N TYR A 127 9.31 -6.04 7.86
CA TYR A 127 8.24 -6.43 6.94
C TYR A 127 8.79 -6.85 5.58
N ALA A 128 8.04 -7.71 4.88
CA ALA A 128 8.34 -8.11 3.52
C ALA A 128 8.27 -6.92 2.56
N ALA A 129 9.32 -6.67 1.79
CA ALA A 129 9.38 -5.58 0.82
C ALA A 129 10.26 -5.93 -0.39
N LEU A 130 10.16 -5.15 -1.47
CA LEU A 130 10.95 -5.36 -2.67
C LEU A 130 12.38 -4.84 -2.50
N THR A 131 13.31 -5.64 -3.01
CA THR A 131 14.67 -5.19 -3.32
C THR A 131 14.68 -4.33 -4.59
N ALA A 132 15.76 -3.58 -4.81
CA ALA A 132 15.89 -2.72 -5.99
C ALA A 132 15.93 -3.50 -7.32
N ASP A 133 16.43 -4.74 -7.35
CA ASP A 133 16.36 -5.61 -8.54
C ASP A 133 14.94 -6.12 -8.81
N ALA A 134 14.15 -6.39 -7.76
CA ALA A 134 12.74 -6.75 -7.91
C ALA A 134 11.93 -5.59 -8.50
N ALA A 135 12.17 -4.36 -8.07
CA ALA A 135 11.54 -3.18 -8.65
C ALA A 135 11.83 -3.04 -10.16
N ARG A 136 13.08 -3.24 -10.58
CA ARG A 136 13.45 -3.23 -12.00
C ARG A 136 12.75 -4.33 -12.78
N TRP A 137 12.70 -5.53 -12.21
CA TRP A 137 12.00 -6.66 -12.81
C TRP A 137 10.52 -6.34 -13.07
N VAL A 138 9.84 -5.67 -12.14
CA VAL A 138 8.42 -5.26 -12.29
C VAL A 138 8.24 -4.36 -13.51
N VAL A 139 9.11 -3.35 -13.66
CA VAL A 139 9.09 -2.43 -14.80
C VAL A 139 9.39 -3.16 -16.11
N GLU A 140 10.41 -4.01 -16.12
CA GLU A 140 10.83 -4.79 -17.32
C GLU A 140 9.74 -5.75 -17.80
N LYS A 141 8.90 -6.27 -16.89
CA LYS A 141 7.75 -7.13 -17.22
C LYS A 141 6.53 -6.34 -17.72
N GLY A 142 6.59 -5.01 -17.75
CA GLY A 142 5.49 -4.15 -18.17
C GLY A 142 4.34 -4.07 -17.17
N ILE A 143 4.60 -4.40 -15.90
CA ILE A 143 3.63 -4.22 -14.83
C ILE A 143 3.53 -2.70 -14.55
N ARG A 144 2.30 -2.18 -14.58
CA ARG A 144 1.98 -0.75 -14.43
C ARG A 144 1.50 -0.40 -13.02
N LEU A 145 1.06 -1.40 -12.24
CA LEU A 145 0.66 -1.26 -10.86
C LEU A 145 1.17 -2.46 -10.08
N ILE A 146 1.86 -2.18 -8.98
CA ILE A 146 2.21 -3.18 -7.99
C ILE A 146 1.66 -2.77 -6.62
N GLY A 147 1.14 -3.74 -5.87
CA GLY A 147 0.67 -3.54 -4.50
C GLY A 147 1.31 -4.55 -3.57
N ILE A 148 1.52 -4.15 -2.32
CA ILE A 148 2.01 -4.99 -1.23
C ILE A 148 1.07 -4.83 -0.03
N ASP A 149 1.03 -5.83 0.84
CA ASP A 149 0.14 -5.91 1.99
C ASP A 149 0.73 -5.28 3.28
N TYR A 150 1.50 -4.19 3.15
CA TYR A 150 2.00 -3.38 4.28
C TYR A 150 2.13 -1.89 3.93
N LEU A 151 2.67 -1.09 4.85
CA LEU A 151 2.77 0.37 4.73
C LEU A 151 3.73 0.85 3.63
N SER A 152 4.67 0.04 3.18
CA SER A 152 5.65 0.41 2.16
C SER A 152 6.06 -0.80 1.34
N ILE A 153 6.39 -0.56 0.06
CA ILE A 153 6.95 -1.56 -0.84
C ILE A 153 8.47 -1.65 -0.78
N GLN A 154 9.12 -0.73 -0.07
CA GLN A 154 10.58 -0.68 0.10
C GLN A 154 11.01 -1.18 1.47
N LEU A 155 12.19 -1.80 1.54
CA LEU A 155 12.83 -2.20 2.78
C LEU A 155 13.03 -0.99 3.70
N PHE A 156 12.73 -1.15 4.99
CA PHE A 156 12.89 -0.08 5.96
C PHE A 156 14.35 0.38 6.11
N ALA A 157 15.30 -0.54 5.95
CA ALA A 157 16.73 -0.28 6.08
C ALA A 157 17.35 0.47 4.88
N ASP A 158 16.61 0.66 3.80
CA ASP A 158 17.12 1.36 2.61
C ASP A 158 17.11 2.88 2.83
N ASP A 159 18.29 3.47 2.98
CA ASP A 159 18.48 4.93 3.17
C ASP A 159 18.03 5.77 1.95
N VAL A 160 17.88 5.14 0.78
CA VAL A 160 17.50 5.80 -0.47
C VAL A 160 16.21 5.16 -0.99
N SER A 161 15.24 5.99 -1.39
CA SER A 161 13.95 5.57 -1.94
C SER A 161 14.03 4.91 -3.34
N THR A 162 15.04 4.07 -3.57
CA THR A 162 15.37 3.50 -4.88
C THR A 162 14.23 2.66 -5.43
N THR A 163 13.59 1.85 -4.58
CA THR A 163 12.47 1.00 -4.99
C THR A 163 11.31 1.86 -5.49
N HIS A 164 10.94 2.92 -4.76
CA HIS A 164 9.87 3.84 -5.17
C HIS A 164 10.23 4.67 -6.41
N ILE A 165 11.49 5.06 -6.58
CA ILE A 165 11.94 5.85 -7.75
C ILE A 165 12.00 4.99 -9.02
N VAL A 166 12.27 3.69 -8.88
CA VAL A 166 12.32 2.76 -10.01
C VAL A 166 10.91 2.41 -10.51
N LEU A 167 9.96 2.21 -9.59
CA LEU A 167 8.56 1.89 -9.90
C LEU A 167 7.82 3.10 -10.51
#